data_AF-A0A523MNJ3-F1
#
_entry.id   AF-A0A523MNJ3-F1
#
_cell.length_a   1.000
_cell.length_b   1.000
_cell.length_c   1.000
_cell.angle_alpha   90.00
_cell.angle_beta   90.00
_cell.angle_gamma   90.00
#
_symmetry.space_group_name_H-M   'P 1'
#
loop_
_entity.id
_entity.type
_entity.pdbx_description
1 polymer ?
#
loop_
_entity_poly.entity_id
_entity_poly.type
_entity_poly.pdbx_seq_one_letter_code
_entity_poly.pdbx_strand_id
1 'polypeptide(L)' 'MAIEATLVKTLRERTGAGMMDCKRALVEAEGDLELAGELLRKAGQA' A
#
# COMPACT_ATOMS: atom_id res chain seq x y z
N MET A 1 11.01 -8.50 -4.51
CA MET A 1 9.68 -8.58 -5.15
C MET A 1 9.43 -7.27 -5.89
N ALA A 2 9.13 -7.30 -7.19
CA ALA A 2 8.76 -6.08 -7.92
C ALA A 2 7.23 -5.91 -7.81
N ILE A 3 6.78 -4.96 -7.00
CA ILE A 3 5.35 -4.60 -6.96
C ILE A 3 5.01 -3.82 -8.22
N GLU A 4 3.93 -4.22 -8.89
CA GLU A 4 3.45 -3.50 -10.07
C GLU A 4 3.07 -2.06 -9.74
N ALA A 5 3.45 -1.12 -10.61
CA ALA A 5 3.02 0.27 -10.50
C ALA A 5 1.48 0.41 -10.50
N THR A 6 0.78 -0.50 -11.18
CA THR A 6 -0.67 -0.63 -11.20
C THR A 6 -1.22 -0.87 -9.79
N LEU A 7 -0.66 -1.84 -9.05
CA LEU A 7 -1.07 -2.14 -7.67
C LEU A 7 -0.85 -0.96 -6.73
N VAL A 8 0.32 -0.30 -6.84
CA VAL A 8 0.62 0.90 -6.04
C VAL A 8 -0.39 2.01 -6.32
N LYS A 9 -0.75 2.22 -7.59
CA LYS A 9 -1.75 3.20 -7.99
C LYS A 9 -3.14 2.85 -7.45
N THR A 10 -3.57 1.60 -7.57
CA THR A 10 -4.86 1.12 -7.05
C THR A 10 -4.93 1.30 -5.53
N LEU A 11 -3.89 0.92 -4.79
CA LEU A 11 -3.88 1.09 -3.34
C LEU A 11 -3.93 2.57 -2.94
N ARG A 12 -3.21 3.43 -3.67
CA ARG A 12 -3.23 4.88 -3.47
C ARG A 12 -4.61 5.47 -3.73
N GLU A 13 -5.29 5.05 -4.79
CA GLU A 13 -6.66 5.52 -5.09
C GLU A 13 -7.67 5.07 -4.03
N ARG A 14 -7.49 3.89 -3.43
CA ARG A 14 -8.38 3.37 -2.37
C ARG A 14 -8.13 4.00 -1.01
N THR A 15 -6.87 4.27 -0.66
CA THR A 15 -6.47 4.71 0.69
C THR A 15 -6.16 6.20 0.79
N GLY A 16 -5.85 6.85 -0.34
CA GLY A 16 -5.37 8.23 -0.38
C GLY A 16 -3.93 8.42 0.11
N ALA A 17 -3.22 7.35 0.46
CA ALA A 17 -1.86 7.43 1.00
C ALA A 17 -0.80 7.82 -0.04
N GLY A 18 0.38 8.21 0.43
CA GLY A 18 1.52 8.55 -0.42
C GLY A 18 1.96 7.38 -1.30
N MET A 19 2.51 7.68 -2.49
CA MET A 19 2.97 6.66 -3.45
C MET A 19 4.01 5.71 -2.85
N MET A 20 4.94 6.25 -2.04
CA MET A 20 5.99 5.47 -1.38
C MET A 20 5.46 4.62 -0.23
N ASP A 21 4.48 5.14 0.53
CA ASP A 21 3.84 4.39 1.60
C ASP A 21 3.04 3.22 1.02
N CYS A 22 2.27 3.46 -0.05
CA CYS A 22 1.55 2.41 -0.77
C CYS A 22 2.51 1.33 -1.29
N LYS A 23 3.64 1.74 -1.86
CA LYS A 23 4.65 0.81 -2.36
C LYS A 23 5.25 -0.02 -1.22
N ARG A 24 5.59 0.60 -0.08
CA ARG A 24 6.13 -0.11 1.10
C ARG A 24 5.12 -1.10 1.67
N ALA A 25 3.88 -0.65 1.89
CA ALA A 25 2.81 -1.49 2.39
C ALA A 25 2.54 -2.69 1.47
N LEU A 26 2.58 -2.49 0.14
CA LEU A 26 2.45 -3.60 -0.81
C LEU A 26 3.66 -4.54 -0.82
N VAL A 27 4.86 -4.04 -0.56
CA VAL A 27 6.05 -4.90 -0.43
C VAL A 27 5.94 -5.77 0.83
N GLU A 28 5.50 -5.20 1.95
CA GLU A 28 5.30 -5.93 3.22
C GLU A 28 4.10 -6.90 3.15
N ALA A 29 3.05 -6.51 2.44
CA ALA A 29 1.88 -7.34 2.18
C ALA A 29 2.04 -8.30 1.00
N GLU A 30 3.23 -8.39 0.40
CA GLU A 30 3.52 -9.25 -0.76
C GLU A 30 2.56 -9.07 -1.95
N GLY A 31 2.02 -7.86 -2.13
CA GLY A 31 1.07 -7.51 -3.18
C GLY A 31 -0.41 -7.61 -2.78
N ASP A 32 -0.71 -8.02 -1.55
CA ASP A 32 -2.07 -8.05 -1.03
C ASP A 32 -2.59 -6.64 -0.74
N LEU A 33 -3.64 -6.24 -1.46
CA LEU A 33 -4.24 -4.90 -1.36
C LEU A 33 -5.02 -4.69 -0.05
N GLU A 34 -5.60 -5.73 0.54
CA GLU A 34 -6.32 -5.59 1.81
C GLU A 34 -5.34 -5.45 2.96
N LEU A 35 -4.33 -6.34 3.02
CA LEU A 35 -3.29 -6.28 4.04
C LEU A 35 -2.47 -4.99 3.92
N ALA A 36 -2.11 -4.56 2.70
CA ALA A 36 -1.42 -3.29 2.51
C ALA A 36 -2.29 -2.09 2.97
N GLY A 37 -3.60 -2.14 2.75
CA GLY A 37 -4.53 -1.13 3.26
C GLY A 37 -4.57 -1.07 4.79
N GLU A 38 -4.58 -2.23 5.45
CA GLU A 38 -4.47 -2.30 6.91
C GLU A 38 -3.13 -1.77 7.43
N LEU A 39 -2.02 -2.11 6.77
CA LEU A 39 -0.68 -1.62 7.12
C LEU A 39 -0.63 -0.09 7.03
N LEU A 40 -1.15 0.48 5.95
CA LEU A 40 -1.24 1.94 5.78
C LEU A 40 -2.08 2.60 6.86
N ARG A 41 -3.22 2.00 7.21
CA ARG A 41 -4.09 2.52 8.27
C ARG A 41 -3.39 2.48 9.63
N LYS A 42 -2.72 1.37 9.98
CA LYS A 42 -1.94 1.26 11.22
C LYS A 42 -0.77 2.24 11.26
N ALA A 43 -0.09 2.45 10.13
CA ALA A 43 1.02 3.39 10.01
C ALA A 43 0.59 4.86 10.12
N GLY A 44 -0.63 5.20 9.69
CA GLY A 44 -1.18 6.56 9.77
C GLY A 44 -1.83 6.92 11.11
N GLN A 45 -1.95 5.98 12.06
CA GLN A 45 -2.54 6.21 13.39
C GLN A 45 -1.52 6.73 14.43
N ALA A 46 -0.40 7.32 13.99
CA ALA A 46 0.61 7.94 14.85
C ALA A 46 0.40 9.46 15.00
#